data_AF-A0A7Z6SQH0-F1
#
_entry.id   AF-A0A7Z6SQH0-F1
#
_cell.length_a   1.000
_cell.length_b   1.000
_cell.length_c   1.000
_cell.angle_alpha   90.00
_cell.angle_beta   90.00
_cell.angle_gamma   90.00
#
_symmetry.space_group_name_H-M   'P 1'
#
loop_
_entity.id
_entity.type
_entity.pdbx_description
1 polymer ?
#
loop_
_entity_poly.entity_id
_entity_poly.type
_entity_poly.pdbx_seq_one_letter_code
_entity_poly.pdbx_strand_id
1 'polypeptide(L)' 'RSFVLVNPYRIVLDTQKGPLDIYQNRDLNQKFFSHIKVGTHKDYYRITLILDGKYRYFLEEKNGAYELKLK' A
#
# COMPACT_ATOMS: atom_id res chain seq x y z
N ARG A 1 -0.55 -1.25 -10.38
CA ARG A 1 0.15 0.06 -10.53
C ARG A 1 0.48 0.62 -9.16
N SER A 2 1.48 1.50 -9.02
CA SER A 2 1.81 2.14 -7.73
C SER A 2 2.23 3.60 -7.89
N PHE A 3 1.95 4.44 -6.89
CA PHE A 3 2.27 5.88 -6.89
C PHE A 3 2.34 6.44 -5.47
N VAL A 4 2.85 7.67 -5.34
CA VAL A 4 3.00 8.38 -4.06
C VAL A 4 2.03 9.56 -4.00
N LEU A 5 1.45 9.81 -2.82
CA LEU A 5 0.73 11.05 -2.49
C LEU A 5 1.40 11.72 -1.29
N VAL A 6 1.49 13.05 -1.29
CA VAL A 6 2.40 13.80 -0.39
C VAL A 6 1.77 14.32 0.91
N ASN A 7 0.46 14.16 1.14
CA ASN A 7 -0.21 14.63 2.36
C ASN A 7 -1.42 13.74 2.76
N PRO A 8 -1.33 12.91 3.82
CA PRO A 8 -0.07 12.44 4.41
C PRO A 8 0.77 11.69 3.38
N TYR A 9 2.09 11.60 3.60
CA TYR A 9 2.99 10.89 2.69
C TYR A 9 2.66 9.40 2.68
N ARG A 10 2.25 8.87 1.52
CA ARG A 10 1.78 7.49 1.40
C ARG A 10 2.07 6.90 0.05
N ILE A 11 2.36 5.60 0.04
CA ILE A 11 2.43 4.79 -1.17
C ILE A 11 1.07 4.14 -1.37
N VAL A 12 0.55 4.24 -2.58
CA VAL A 12 -0.69 3.60 -3.01
C VAL A 12 -0.36 2.52 -4.03
N LEU A 13 -0.88 1.32 -3.81
CA LEU A 13 -0.80 0.20 -4.74
C LEU A 13 -2.23 -0.21 -5.12
N ASP A 14 -2.51 -0.19 -6.42
CA ASP A 14 -3.74 -0.74 -6.97
C ASP A 14 -3.43 -2.12 -7.57
N THR A 15 -4.13 -3.14 -7.09
CA THR A 15 -4.00 -4.55 -7.51
C THR A 15 -5.32 -5.08 -8.04
N GLN A 16 -5.28 -6.18 -8.79
CA GLN A 16 -6.49 -6.86 -9.24
C GLN A 16 -7.38 -7.22 -8.05
N LYS A 17 -8.69 -6.94 -8.19
CA LYS A 17 -9.70 -7.31 -7.21
C LYS A 17 -10.05 -8.80 -7.35
N GLY A 18 -10.32 -9.45 -6.22
CA GLY A 18 -10.91 -10.78 -6.13
C GLY A 18 -12.43 -10.75 -5.96
N PRO A 19 -13.07 -11.88 -5.68
CA PRO A 19 -14.54 -11.97 -5.66
C PRO A 19 -15.21 -11.25 -4.48
N LEU A 20 -14.46 -10.93 -3.43
CA LEU A 20 -14.99 -10.39 -2.18
C LEU A 20 -14.58 -8.94 -1.99
N ASP A 21 -15.46 -8.17 -1.35
CA ASP A 21 -15.10 -6.84 -0.89
C ASP A 21 -14.33 -6.96 0.44
N ILE A 22 -13.16 -6.34 0.47
CA ILE A 22 -12.26 -6.30 1.62
C ILE A 22 -12.06 -4.85 2.06
N TYR A 23 -12.21 -4.62 3.36
CA TYR A 23 -11.90 -3.37 4.03
C TYR A 23 -11.16 -3.68 5.33
N GLN A 24 -9.88 -3.34 5.38
CA GLN A 24 -9.06 -3.54 6.55
C GLN A 24 -8.22 -2.30 6.81
N ASN A 25 -8.07 -2.00 8.09
CA ASN A 25 -7.24 -0.91 8.53
C ASN A 25 -6.46 -1.31 9.78
N ARG A 26 -5.13 -1.10 9.78
CA ARG A 26 -4.28 -1.37 10.93
C ARG A 26 -3.19 -0.32 11.10
N ASP A 27 -3.07 0.17 12.33
CA ASP A 27 -1.86 0.85 12.80
C ASP A 27 -0.73 -0.17 12.95
N LEU A 28 0.44 0.16 12.43
CA LEU A 28 1.60 -0.71 12.48
C LEU A 28 2.50 -0.38 13.67
N ASN A 29 2.47 0.86 14.17
CA ASN A 29 3.32 1.35 15.27
C ASN A 29 4.81 0.99 15.09
N GLN A 30 5.27 1.00 13.83
CA GLN A 30 6.62 0.66 13.43
C GLN A 30 7.30 1.88 12.78
N LYS A 31 8.63 1.87 12.77
CA LYS A 31 9.40 2.87 12.01
C LYS A 31 9.11 2.74 10.52
N PHE A 32 9.13 3.87 9.81
CA PHE A 32 8.91 4.01 8.37
C PHE A 32 7.48 3.78 7.89
N PHE A 33 6.81 2.74 8.38
CA PHE A 33 5.43 2.40 8.03
C PHE A 33 4.51 2.64 9.23
N SER A 34 3.75 3.73 9.19
CA SER A 34 2.86 4.10 10.28
C SER A 34 1.56 3.29 10.26
N HIS A 35 1.01 3.06 9.06
CA HIS A 35 -0.36 2.55 8.92
C HIS A 35 -0.58 1.87 7.57
N ILE A 36 -1.41 0.82 7.57
CA ILE A 36 -1.82 0.11 6.36
C ILE A 36 -3.34 0.07 6.23
N LYS A 37 -3.83 0.45 5.05
CA LYS A 37 -5.24 0.31 4.67
C LYS A 37 -5.36 -0.56 3.44
N VAL A 38 -6.32 -1.46 3.43
CA VAL A 38 -6.78 -2.18 2.24
C VAL A 38 -8.25 -1.87 2.07
N GLY A 39 -8.62 -1.43 0.87
CA GLY A 39 -10.01 -1.11 0.55
C GLY A 39 -10.37 -1.58 -0.83
N THR A 40 -11.64 -1.96 -1.00
CA THR A 40 -12.17 -2.29 -2.31
C THR A 40 -12.64 -1.03 -3.02
N HIS A 41 -12.17 -0.87 -4.25
CA HIS A 41 -12.74 0.04 -5.23
C HIS A 41 -13.43 -0.79 -6.32
N LYS A 42 -14.18 -0.12 -7.20
CA LYS A 42 -15.05 -0.73 -8.23
C LYS A 42 -14.46 -2.02 -8.82
N ASP A 43 -13.26 -1.94 -9.40
CA ASP A 43 -12.64 -3.03 -10.16
C ASP A 43 -11.25 -3.45 -9.62
N TYR A 44 -10.81 -2.91 -8.48
CA TYR A 44 -9.46 -3.15 -7.93
C TYR A 44 -9.43 -3.03 -6.41
N TYR A 45 -8.46 -3.68 -5.78
CA TYR A 45 -8.12 -3.40 -4.39
C TYR A 45 -7.09 -2.27 -4.34
N ARG A 46 -7.25 -1.37 -3.38
CA ARG A 46 -6.28 -0.33 -3.07
C ARG A 46 -5.63 -0.60 -1.73
N ILE A 47 -4.32 -0.80 -1.76
CA ILE A 47 -3.46 -0.86 -0.59
C ILE A 47 -2.84 0.52 -0.41
N THR A 48 -2.97 1.10 0.77
CA THR A 48 -2.36 2.39 1.14
C THR A 48 -1.44 2.18 2.32
N LEU A 49 -0.16 2.49 2.13
CA LEU A 49 0.87 2.49 3.16
C LEU A 49 1.18 3.93 3.53
N ILE A 50 0.78 4.37 4.71
CA ILE A 50 1.15 5.69 5.24
C ILE A 50 2.53 5.58 5.87
N LEU A 51 3.41 6.50 5.49
CA LEU A 51 4.79 6.53 5.98
C LEU A 51 4.99 7.69 6.96
N ASP A 52 5.98 7.56 7.84
CA ASP A 52 6.37 8.61 8.79
C ASP A 52 7.25 9.71 8.18
N GLY A 53 7.62 9.56 6.91
CA GLY A 53 8.53 10.45 6.19
C GLY A 53 8.48 10.26 4.68
N LYS A 54 9.28 11.06 3.97
CA LYS A 54 9.39 11.00 2.50
C LYS A 54 10.46 9.99 2.09
N TYR A 55 10.05 8.91 1.44
CA TYR A 55 10.94 7.83 1.02
C TYR A 55 10.79 7.51 -0.46
N ARG A 56 11.90 7.18 -1.12
CA ARG A 56 11.83 6.48 -2.41
C ARG A 56 11.47 5.02 -2.12
N TYR A 57 10.82 4.37 -3.08
CA TYR A 57 10.50 2.95 -2.95
C TYR A 57 10.84 2.19 -4.23
N PHE A 58 11.02 0.89 -4.05
CA PHE A 58 11.08 -0.10 -5.10
C PHE A 58 9.96 -1.11 -4.87
N LEU A 59 9.30 -1.52 -5.93
CA LEU A 59 8.23 -2.51 -5.91
C LEU A 59 8.55 -3.57 -6.95
N GLU A 60 8.62 -4.82 -6.53
CA GLU A 60 8.82 -5.97 -7.40
C GLU A 60 7.75 -7.03 -7.16
N GLU A 61 7.38 -7.76 -8.21
CA GLU A 61 6.54 -8.95 -8.09
C GLU A 61 7.45 -10.18 -7.97
N LYS A 62 7.22 -10.99 -6.95
CA LYS A 62 8.04 -12.16 -6.62
C LYS A 62 7.16 -13.27 -6.07
N ASN A 63 7.19 -14.43 -6.73
CA ASN A 63 6.46 -15.64 -6.31
C ASN A 63 4.95 -15.41 -6.12
N GLY A 64 4.31 -14.61 -6.98
CA GLY A 64 2.89 -14.29 -6.89
C GLY A 64 2.53 -13.29 -5.77
N ALA A 65 3.52 -12.64 -5.17
CA ALA A 65 3.35 -11.58 -4.19
C ALA A 65 4.08 -10.30 -4.61
N TYR A 66 3.70 -9.17 -4.02
CA TYR A 66 4.42 -7.91 -4.19
C TYR A 66 5.38 -7.69 -3.01
N GLU A 67 6.64 -7.40 -3.30
CA GLU A 67 7.66 -7.01 -2.33
C GLU A 67 7.96 -5.51 -2.50
N LEU A 68 7.73 -4.74 -1.43
CA LEU A 68 7.98 -3.29 -1.40
C LEU A 68 9.15 -2.98 -0.46
N LYS A 69 10.13 -2.24 -0.97
CA LYS A 69 11.33 -1.82 -0.23
C LYS A 69 11.48 -0.32 -0.25
N LEU A 70 11.68 0.30 0.91
CA LEU A 70 12.08 1.70 0.99
C LEU A 70 13.58 1.82 0.67
N LYS A 71 13.99 2.93 0.03
CA LYS A 71 15.38 3.28 -0.26
C LYS A 71 15.82 4.50 0.54
#